data_AF-A0A2C9CFK7-F1
#
_entry.id   AF-A0A2C9CFK7-F1
#
_cell.length_a   1.000
_cell.length_b   1.000
_cell.length_c   1.000
_cell.angle_alpha   90.00
_cell.angle_beta   90.00
_cell.angle_gamma   90.00
#
_symmetry.space_group_name_H-M   'P 1'
#
loop_
_entity.id
_entity.type
_entity.pdbx_description
1 polymer ?
#
loop_
_entity_poly.entity_id
_entity_poly.type
_entity_poly.pdbx_seq_one_letter_code
_entity_poly.pdbx_strand_id
1 'polypeptide(L)'
;MQHLPQDWIATTPKKDYGQDLNLEICEEGQYRSLDLIVQLKSSATSNILNNRERHQLKVSTYNYLWDNLRVVLIVKYIEDENEAYWTLLKDVEPPANPEQENFMIYFPRQNKLSEINWSDIINYVRQVTDKKLASTRAKNKQNHS
;
A
#
# COMPACT_ATOMS: atom_id res chain seq x y z
N MET A 1 -4.60 9.48 15.03
CA MET A 1 -4.76 10.13 13.71
C MET A 1 -3.76 11.31 13.56
N GLN A 2 -2.53 11.18 14.07
CA GLN A 2 -1.61 12.31 14.31
C GLN A 2 -0.34 12.28 13.42
N HIS A 3 -0.35 11.51 12.33
CA HIS A 3 0.84 11.22 11.51
C HIS A 3 0.65 11.37 9.99
N LEU A 4 -0.51 11.83 9.53
CA LEU A 4 -0.73 12.15 8.11
C LEU A 4 -0.51 13.65 7.89
N PRO A 5 0.06 14.08 6.74
CA PRO A 5 0.09 15.48 6.37
C PRO A 5 -1.31 16.10 6.37
N GLN A 6 -1.41 17.37 6.80
CA GLN A 6 -2.68 18.03 7.14
C GLN A 6 -3.68 18.14 5.98
N ASP A 7 -3.19 18.13 4.73
CA ASP A 7 -4.01 18.33 3.54
C ASP A 7 -4.50 17.02 2.90
N TRP A 8 -4.20 15.87 3.51
CA TRP A 8 -4.57 14.57 2.96
C TRP A 8 -6.00 14.20 3.36
N ILE A 9 -6.74 13.66 2.39
CA ILE A 9 -8.09 13.17 2.64
C ILE A 9 -8.01 11.67 2.83
N ALA A 10 -8.37 11.20 4.02
CA ALA A 10 -8.52 9.78 4.31
C ALA A 10 -9.98 9.37 4.21
N THR A 11 -10.30 8.43 3.32
CA THR A 11 -11.65 7.87 3.19
C THR A 11 -11.63 6.36 3.40
N THR A 12 -12.69 5.83 4.00
CA THR A 12 -12.89 4.38 4.13
C THR A 12 -13.79 3.90 2.97
N PRO A 13 -13.37 2.91 2.18
CA PRO A 13 -14.21 2.39 1.10
C PRO A 13 -15.49 1.75 1.65
N LYS A 14 -16.59 1.88 0.91
CA LYS A 14 -17.89 1.31 1.31
C LYS A 14 -17.94 -0.23 1.29
N LYS A 15 -17.03 -0.88 0.56
CA LYS A 15 -16.99 -2.33 0.41
C LYS A 15 -15.65 -2.85 0.91
N ASP A 16 -15.69 -3.88 1.73
CA ASP A 16 -14.50 -4.55 2.22
C ASP A 16 -13.97 -5.53 1.16
N TYR A 17 -12.97 -5.08 0.42
CA TYR A 17 -12.15 -5.91 -0.46
C TYR A 17 -10.72 -6.04 0.07
N GLY A 18 -10.51 -5.81 1.37
CA GLY A 18 -9.19 -5.73 1.99
C GLY A 18 -8.49 -4.39 1.80
N GLN A 19 -9.20 -3.35 1.34
CA GLN A 19 -8.74 -1.96 1.44
C GLN A 19 -9.44 -1.30 2.63
N ASP A 20 -8.66 -0.78 3.56
CA ASP A 20 -9.18 -0.13 4.77
C ASP A 20 -9.27 1.38 4.59
N LEU A 21 -8.29 1.99 3.92
CA LEU A 21 -8.28 3.43 3.63
C LEU A 21 -7.89 3.71 2.18
N ASN A 22 -8.44 4.79 1.64
CA ASN A 22 -7.90 5.52 0.50
C ASN A 22 -7.36 6.85 1.02
N LEU A 23 -6.09 7.11 0.78
CA LEU A 23 -5.47 8.40 1.06
C LEU A 23 -5.31 9.14 -0.25
N GLU A 24 -6.05 10.24 -0.37
CA GLU A 24 -5.89 11.21 -1.45
C GLU A 24 -4.81 12.22 -1.03
N ILE A 25 -3.70 12.20 -1.76
CA ILE A 25 -2.54 13.04 -1.49
C ILE A 25 -2.74 14.38 -2.22
N CYS A 26 -2.90 15.44 -1.44
CA CYS A 26 -2.92 16.82 -1.93
C CYS A 26 -1.52 17.43 -1.82
N GLU A 27 -1.10 18.16 -2.86
CA GLU A 27 0.13 18.96 -2.85
C GLU A 27 -0.21 20.40 -3.23
N GLU A 28 0.21 21.38 -2.42
CA GLU A 28 0.01 22.81 -2.68
C GLU A 28 -1.47 23.20 -2.90
N GLY A 29 -2.39 22.54 -2.20
CA GLY A 29 -3.83 22.76 -2.34
C GLY A 29 -4.43 22.25 -3.66
N GLN A 30 -3.65 21.54 -4.49
CA GLN A 30 -4.12 20.94 -5.73
C GLN A 30 -4.23 19.42 -5.63
N TYR A 31 -5.38 18.91 -6.03
CA TYR A 31 -5.57 17.48 -6.22
C TYR A 31 -4.82 17.02 -7.47
N ARG A 32 -3.83 16.14 -7.28
CA ARG A 32 -3.00 15.60 -8.39
C ARG A 32 -3.32 14.16 -8.75
N SER A 33 -4.46 13.62 -8.30
CA SER A 33 -4.82 12.20 -8.48
C SER A 33 -3.73 11.25 -7.97
N LEU A 34 -3.09 11.63 -6.86
CA LEU A 34 -2.08 10.84 -6.18
C LEU A 34 -2.80 10.05 -5.09
N ASP A 35 -3.16 8.80 -5.42
CA ASP A 35 -3.88 7.92 -4.50
C ASP A 35 -2.95 6.88 -3.89
N LEU A 36 -3.02 6.76 -2.57
CA LEU A 36 -2.39 5.70 -1.80
C LEU A 36 -3.45 4.84 -1.13
N ILE A 37 -3.49 3.55 -1.47
CA ILE A 37 -4.32 2.56 -0.81
C ILE A 37 -3.61 2.11 0.47
N VAL A 38 -4.32 2.03 1.58
CA VAL A 38 -3.81 1.44 2.83
C VAL A 38 -4.64 0.24 3.23
N GLN A 39 -3.95 -0.85 3.53
CA GLN A 39 -4.52 -2.03 4.19
C GLN A 39 -3.95 -2.13 5.61
N LEU A 40 -4.83 -2.25 6.60
CA LEU A 40 -4.52 -2.34 8.02
C LEU A 40 -4.69 -3.78 8.50
N LYS A 41 -3.70 -4.25 9.26
CA LYS A 41 -3.72 -5.52 9.98
C LYS A 41 -3.29 -5.28 11.42
N SER A 42 -3.71 -6.16 12.32
CA SER A 42 -3.24 -6.13 13.70
C SER A 42 -3.02 -7.55 14.24
N SER A 43 -2.14 -7.67 15.22
CA SER A 43 -2.04 -8.85 16.08
C SER A 43 -1.70 -8.43 17.51
N ALA A 44 -2.21 -9.20 18.48
CA ALA A 44 -1.92 -8.97 19.90
C ALA A 44 -0.46 -9.26 20.24
N THR A 45 0.15 -10.22 19.54
CA THR A 45 1.55 -10.60 19.69
C THR A 45 2.31 -10.58 18.37
N SER A 46 3.61 -10.38 18.45
CA SER A 46 4.52 -10.51 17.31
C SER A 46 4.69 -11.97 16.85
N ASN A 47 4.89 -12.17 15.54
CA ASN A 47 5.16 -13.45 14.88
C ASN A 47 6.38 -13.31 13.95
N ILE A 48 7.57 -13.27 14.56
CA ILE A 48 8.84 -12.98 13.86
C ILE A 48 9.44 -14.22 13.22
N LEU A 49 10.00 -14.04 12.02
CA LEU A 49 10.98 -14.93 11.42
C LEU A 49 12.08 -14.10 10.75
N ASN A 50 13.36 -14.36 11.07
CA ASN A 50 14.51 -13.67 10.45
C ASN A 50 14.39 -12.13 10.43
N ASN A 51 14.05 -11.54 11.58
CA ASN A 51 13.85 -10.08 11.74
C ASN A 51 12.76 -9.49 10.81
N ARG A 52 11.76 -10.30 10.46
CA ARG A 52 10.57 -9.88 9.73
C ARG A 52 9.34 -10.36 10.45
N GLU A 53 8.40 -9.46 10.67
CA GLU A 53 7.08 -9.82 11.15
C GLU A 53 6.29 -10.50 10.03
N ARG A 54 5.46 -11.49 10.38
CA ARG A 54 4.72 -12.29 9.41
C ARG A 54 3.21 -12.10 9.49
N HIS A 55 2.53 -12.19 8.35
CA HIS A 55 1.07 -12.21 8.29
C HIS A 55 0.59 -13.09 7.14
N GLN A 56 -0.54 -13.77 7.33
CA GLN A 56 -1.22 -14.48 6.25
C GLN A 56 -2.10 -13.52 5.46
N LEU A 57 -1.91 -13.47 4.15
CA LEU A 57 -2.74 -12.70 3.23
C LEU A 57 -3.47 -13.65 2.28
N LYS A 58 -4.76 -13.39 2.05
CA LYS A 58 -5.55 -14.12 1.03
C LYS A 58 -5.01 -13.79 -0.36
N VAL A 59 -4.86 -14.82 -1.20
CA VAL A 59 -4.44 -14.62 -2.60
C VAL A 59 -5.43 -13.75 -3.37
N SER A 60 -6.74 -13.90 -3.10
CA SER A 60 -7.77 -13.05 -3.72
C SER A 60 -7.62 -11.56 -3.36
N THR A 61 -7.26 -11.25 -2.11
CA THR A 61 -6.99 -9.88 -1.67
C THR A 61 -5.73 -9.33 -2.32
N TYR A 62 -4.65 -10.13 -2.39
CA TYR A 62 -3.42 -9.73 -3.09
C TYR A 62 -3.71 -9.39 -4.56
N ASN A 63 -4.41 -10.28 -5.28
CA ASN A 63 -4.74 -10.07 -6.69
C ASN A 63 -5.60 -8.81 -6.89
N TYR A 64 -6.63 -8.63 -6.07
CA TYR A 64 -7.48 -7.43 -6.12
C TYR A 64 -6.67 -6.14 -5.94
N LEU A 65 -5.76 -6.11 -4.97
CA LEU A 65 -4.93 -4.94 -4.70
C LEU A 65 -3.87 -4.72 -5.80
N TRP A 66 -3.29 -5.81 -6.32
CA TRP A 66 -2.30 -5.78 -7.40
C TRP A 66 -2.89 -5.22 -8.70
N ASP A 67 -4.06 -5.72 -9.09
CA ASP A 67 -4.77 -5.31 -10.31
C ASP A 67 -5.31 -3.88 -10.22
N ASN A 68 -5.37 -3.30 -9.02
CA ASN A 68 -5.78 -1.92 -8.81
C ASN A 68 -4.77 -0.90 -9.38
N LEU A 69 -3.52 -1.32 -9.63
CA LEU A 69 -2.39 -0.53 -10.14
C LEU A 69 -1.99 0.69 -9.29
N ARG A 70 -2.79 1.13 -8.32
CA ARG A 70 -2.45 2.17 -7.35
C ARG A 70 -1.37 1.66 -6.41
N VAL A 71 -0.64 2.58 -5.79
CA VAL A 71 0.32 2.20 -4.75
C VAL A 71 -0.46 1.71 -3.53
N VAL A 72 -0.03 0.59 -2.97
CA VAL A 72 -0.65 -0.03 -1.80
C VAL A 72 0.39 -0.15 -0.69
N LEU A 73 0.08 0.45 0.46
CA LEU A 73 0.82 0.31 1.70
C LEU A 73 0.07 -0.67 2.61
N ILE A 74 0.72 -1.77 2.98
CA ILE A 74 0.17 -2.70 3.97
C ILE A 74 0.85 -2.39 5.29
N VAL A 75 0.04 -2.15 6.33
CA VAL A 75 0.49 -1.80 7.67
C VAL A 75 0.01 -2.86 8.64
N LYS A 76 0.90 -3.35 9.49
CA LYS A 76 0.59 -4.27 10.57
C LYS A 76 0.95 -3.68 11.92
N TYR A 77 -0.05 -3.44 12.76
CA TYR A 77 0.13 -3.04 14.15
C TYR A 77 0.32 -4.25 15.07
N ILE A 78 1.25 -4.14 16.01
CA ILE A 78 1.58 -5.16 17.00
C ILE A 78 1.34 -4.55 18.39
N GLU A 79 0.35 -5.09 19.10
CA GLU A 79 -0.17 -4.46 20.34
C GLU A 79 0.82 -4.50 21.50
N ASP A 80 1.44 -5.64 21.74
CA ASP A 80 2.47 -5.86 22.76
C ASP A 80 3.72 -5.00 22.58
N GLU A 81 3.94 -4.50 21.37
CA GLU A 81 5.03 -3.58 21.06
C GLU A 81 4.59 -2.12 20.96
N ASN A 82 3.29 -1.86 20.90
CA ASN A 82 2.71 -0.56 20.61
C ASN A 82 3.35 0.11 19.37
N GLU A 83 3.57 -0.67 18.31
CA GLU A 83 4.23 -0.22 17.09
C GLU A 83 3.59 -0.84 15.85
N ALA A 84 3.65 -0.13 14.73
CA ALA A 84 3.24 -0.65 13.43
C ALA A 84 4.42 -0.79 12.47
N TYR A 85 4.39 -1.85 11.67
CA TYR A 85 5.36 -2.11 10.62
C TYR A 85 4.69 -2.05 9.27
N TRP A 86 5.42 -1.66 8.23
CA TRP A 86 4.84 -1.47 6.90
C TRP A 86 5.67 -2.14 5.79
N THR A 87 4.97 -2.49 4.72
CA THR A 87 5.55 -2.92 3.45
C THR A 87 4.72 -2.38 2.28
N LEU A 88 5.37 -2.12 1.15
CA LEU A 88 4.66 -1.80 -0.08
C LEU A 88 4.30 -3.09 -0.79
N LEU A 89 3.09 -3.17 -1.36
CA LEU A 89 2.66 -4.37 -2.09
C LEU A 89 3.62 -4.75 -3.24
N LYS A 90 4.27 -3.77 -3.87
CA LYS A 90 5.27 -3.99 -4.92
C LYS A 90 6.47 -4.83 -4.47
N ASP A 91 6.75 -4.82 -3.16
CA ASP A 91 7.90 -5.49 -2.53
C ASP A 91 7.48 -6.82 -1.90
N VAL A 92 6.19 -7.18 -1.99
CA VAL A 92 5.68 -8.49 -1.58
C VAL A 92 5.95 -9.48 -2.69
N GLU A 93 6.60 -10.59 -2.35
CA GLU A 93 6.78 -11.70 -3.27
C GLU A 93 5.41 -12.32 -3.61
N PRO A 94 5.09 -12.54 -4.90
CA PRO A 94 3.83 -13.14 -5.29
C PRO A 94 3.71 -14.57 -4.73
N PRO A 95 2.48 -15.06 -4.51
CA PRO A 95 2.27 -16.42 -4.02
C PRO A 95 2.89 -17.45 -4.96
N ALA A 96 3.72 -18.35 -4.43
CA ALA A 96 4.39 -19.40 -5.22
C ALA A 96 3.39 -20.36 -5.91
N ASN A 97 2.24 -20.58 -5.29
CA ASN A 97 1.11 -21.29 -5.88
C ASN A 97 -0.08 -20.32 -5.99
N PRO A 98 -0.60 -20.01 -7.18
CA PRO A 98 -1.75 -19.12 -7.35
C PRO A 98 -3.09 -19.73 -6.90
N GLU A 99 -3.18 -21.06 -6.74
CA GLU A 99 -4.40 -21.75 -6.30
C GLU A 99 -4.53 -21.86 -4.77
N GLN A 100 -3.46 -21.53 -4.02
CA GLN A 100 -3.53 -21.54 -2.56
C GLN A 100 -4.45 -20.43 -2.05
N GLU A 101 -5.18 -20.67 -0.97
CA GLU A 101 -6.09 -19.67 -0.42
C GLU A 101 -5.33 -18.48 0.21
N ASN A 102 -4.26 -18.79 0.95
CA ASN A 102 -3.50 -17.83 1.74
C ASN A 102 -1.99 -18.06 1.55
N PHE A 103 -1.21 -16.99 1.63
CA PHE A 103 0.25 -17.04 1.61
C PHE A 103 0.85 -16.08 2.64
N MET A 104 2.13 -16.24 2.95
CA MET A 104 2.82 -15.41 3.94
C MET A 104 3.40 -14.15 3.30
N ILE A 105 3.06 -13.00 3.89
CA ILE A 105 3.74 -11.73 3.63
C ILE A 105 4.61 -11.35 4.83
N TYR A 106 5.59 -10.50 4.57
CA TYR A 106 6.63 -10.13 5.53
C TYR A 106 6.74 -8.61 5.68
N PHE A 107 6.90 -8.16 6.91
CA PHE A 107 7.14 -6.76 7.27
C PHE A 107 8.52 -6.65 7.91
N PRO A 108 9.50 -6.02 7.24
CA PRO A 108 10.83 -5.82 7.82
C PRO A 108 10.75 -4.97 9.11
N ARG A 109 11.46 -5.38 10.16
CA ARG A 109 11.40 -4.69 11.47
C ARG A 109 12.01 -3.28 11.46
N GLN A 110 12.83 -2.97 10.47
CA GLN A 110 13.32 -1.62 10.22
C GLN A 110 12.27 -0.70 9.61
N ASN A 111 11.20 -1.23 9.02
CA ASN A 111 10.13 -0.44 8.42
C ASN A 111 9.06 -0.10 9.46
N LYS A 112 9.43 0.66 10.49
CA LYS A 112 8.45 1.16 11.47
C LYS A 112 7.62 2.28 10.87
N LEU A 113 6.35 2.32 11.22
CA LEU A 113 5.45 3.38 10.77
C LEU A 113 5.74 4.69 11.49
N SER A 114 6.15 4.64 12.75
CA SER A 114 6.59 5.81 13.53
C SER A 114 7.79 6.54 12.91
N GLU A 115 8.61 5.82 12.13
CA GLU A 115 9.84 6.30 11.49
C GLU A 115 9.69 6.43 9.96
N ILE A 116 8.46 6.34 9.42
CA ILE A 116 8.24 6.32 7.96
C ILE A 116 8.62 7.64 7.31
N ASN A 117 9.43 7.57 6.24
CA ASN A 117 9.68 8.72 5.37
C ASN A 117 8.53 8.88 4.36
N TRP A 118 7.54 9.69 4.70
CA TRP A 118 6.40 9.96 3.82
C TRP A 118 6.80 10.58 2.48
N SER A 119 7.88 11.37 2.42
CA SER A 119 8.35 11.97 1.17
C SER A 119 8.74 10.90 0.14
N ASP A 120 9.37 9.81 0.58
CA ASP A 120 9.75 8.71 -0.32
C ASP A 120 8.51 7.96 -0.83
N ILE A 121 7.52 7.74 0.04
CA ILE A 121 6.24 7.12 -0.34
C ILE A 121 5.52 7.97 -1.38
N ILE A 122 5.41 9.28 -1.15
CA ILE A 122 4.76 10.23 -2.06
C ILE A 122 5.48 10.26 -3.41
N ASN A 123 6.82 10.32 -3.39
CA ASN A 123 7.62 10.29 -4.61
C ASN A 123 7.37 9.01 -5.42
N TYR A 124 7.24 7.87 -4.74
CA TYR A 124 6.90 6.61 -5.39
C TYR A 124 5.48 6.61 -5.98
N VAL A 125 4.47 7.13 -5.24
CA VAL A 125 3.10 7.33 -5.75
C VAL A 125 3.12 8.18 -7.02
N ARG A 126 3.86 9.30 -7.01
CA ARG A 126 4.01 10.20 -8.15
C ARG A 126 4.60 9.48 -9.36
N GLN A 127 5.68 8.73 -9.19
CA GLN A 127 6.31 7.97 -10.27
C GLN A 127 5.35 6.95 -10.90
N VAL A 128 4.56 6.25 -10.09
CA VAL A 128 3.56 5.29 -10.59
C VAL A 128 2.46 6.01 -11.36
N THR A 129 1.95 7.14 -10.85
CA THR A 129 0.94 7.95 -11.53
C THR A 129 1.45 8.52 -12.86
N ASP A 130 2.67 9.05 -12.88
CA ASP A 130 3.29 9.61 -14.09
C ASP A 130 3.46 8.54 -15.18
N LYS A 131 3.90 7.32 -14.80
CA LYS A 131 4.00 6.19 -15.73
C LYS A 131 2.65 5.80 -16.34
N LYS A 132 1.57 5.80 -15.56
CA LYS A 132 0.21 5.55 -16.06
C LYS A 132 -0.22 6.61 -17.07
N LEU A 133 -0.05 7.89 -16.72
CA LEU A 133 -0.41 9.02 -17.58
C LEU A 133 0.38 9.02 -18.90
N ALA A 134 1.69 8.75 -18.84
CA ALA A 134 2.54 8.65 -20.02
C ALA A 134 2.09 7.52 -20.95
N SER A 135 1.77 6.35 -20.40
CA SER A 135 1.29 5.18 -21.16
C SER A 135 -0.03 5.48 -21.88
N THR A 136 -0.96 6.18 -21.23
CA THR A 136 -2.23 6.61 -21.84
C THR A 136 -2.00 7.61 -22.98
N ARG A 137 -1.12 8.61 -22.78
CA ARG A 137 -0.81 9.62 -23.80
C ARG A 137 -0.13 9.02 -25.03
N ALA A 138 0.75 8.04 -24.84
CA ALA A 138 1.43 7.35 -25.95
C ALA A 138 0.44 6.55 -26.82
N LYS A 139 -0.49 5.80 -26.20
CA LYS A 139 -1.54 5.06 -26.92
C LYS A 139 -2.45 5.98 -27.74
N ASN A 140 -2.82 7.14 -27.20
CA ASN A 140 -3.67 8.09 -27.91
C ASN A 140 -3.00 8.66 -29.16
N LYS A 141 -1.68 8.90 -29.14
CA LYS A 141 -0.92 9.35 -30.32
C LYS A 141 -0.86 8.28 -31.42
N GLN A 142 -0.73 7.00 -31.05
CA GLN A 142 -0.69 5.89 -32.02
C GLN A 142 -2.05 5.65 -32.68
N ASN A 143 -3.17 5.87 -31.98
CA ASN A 143 -4.52 5.69 -32.53
C ASN A 143 -5.00 6.83 -33.44
N HIS A 144 -4.26 7.93 -33.51
CA HIS A 144 -4.57 9.10 -34.36
C HIS A 144 -3.51 9.31 -35.46
N SER A 145 -2.64 8.32 -35.69
CA SER A 145 -1.65 8.24 -36.78
C SER A 145 -2.07 7.15 -37.75
#